data_AF-A0A378N9U4-F1
#
_entry.id   AF-A0A378N9U4-F1
#
_cell.length_a   1.000
_cell.length_b   1.000
_cell.length_c   1.000
_cell.angle_alpha   90.00
_cell.angle_beta   90.00
_cell.angle_gamma   90.00
#
_symmetry.space_group_name_H-M   'P 1'
#
loop_
_entity.id
_entity.type
_entity.pdbx_description
1 polymer ?
#
loop_
_entity_poly.entity_id
_entity_poly.type
_entity_poly.pdbx_seq_one_letter_code
_entity_poly.pdbx_strand_id
1 'polypeptide(L)'
;MTEVYELMGVPFFGAAGTVEASSLLTKVFKSIKHVPLVGFSGLMLAVTEDLGLAAGTHKAQFDIRALLTYSAVCGIGLDTVPISNEATVEQIAALMRDTGTMAFRLNKPLTVRLFPIPNKSAGEVTEFESDDLCNCRILAVP
;
A
#
# COMPACT_ATOMS: atom_id res chain seq x y z
N MET A 1 4.33 6.61 9.44
CA MET A 1 4.35 7.49 8.24
C MET A 1 3.07 8.31 8.08
N THR A 2 1.89 7.76 8.39
CA THR A 2 0.60 8.44 8.16
C THR A 2 0.42 9.78 8.88
N GLU A 3 1.06 10.01 10.03
CA GLU A 3 1.04 11.30 10.73
C GLU A 3 1.53 12.46 9.86
N VAL A 4 2.47 12.20 8.93
CA VAL A 4 2.96 13.22 7.99
C VAL A 4 1.81 13.71 7.08
N TYR A 5 0.86 12.85 6.73
CA TYR A 5 -0.29 13.22 5.91
C TYR A 5 -1.21 14.18 6.69
N GLU A 6 -1.42 13.91 7.97
CA GLU A 6 -2.19 14.77 8.88
C GLU A 6 -1.54 16.15 9.02
N LEU A 7 -0.21 16.20 9.18
CA LEU A 7 0.55 17.45 9.20
C LEU A 7 0.52 18.21 7.87
N MET A 8 0.34 17.51 6.76
CA MET A 8 0.14 18.11 5.43
C MET A 8 -1.32 18.54 5.17
N GLY A 9 -2.21 18.40 6.16
CA GLY A 9 -3.61 18.82 6.08
C GLY A 9 -4.58 17.77 5.56
N VAL A 10 -4.14 16.53 5.35
CA VAL A 10 -5.03 15.41 5.00
C VAL A 10 -5.62 14.82 6.29
N PRO A 11 -6.95 14.78 6.50
CA PRO A 11 -7.52 14.41 7.80
C PRO A 11 -7.13 13.02 8.33
N PHE A 12 -6.86 12.08 7.43
CA PHE A 12 -6.30 10.76 7.71
C PHE A 12 -5.79 10.13 6.41
N PHE A 13 -4.84 9.19 6.49
CA PHE A 13 -4.40 8.45 5.30
C PHE A 13 -5.57 7.63 4.73
N GLY A 14 -5.93 7.88 3.48
CA GLY A 14 -7.14 7.32 2.85
C GLY A 14 -8.12 8.40 2.37
N ALA A 15 -8.12 9.56 3.02
CA ALA A 15 -9.00 10.68 2.68
C ALA A 15 -8.63 11.33 1.34
N ALA A 16 -9.53 12.17 0.81
CA ALA A 16 -9.23 13.05 -0.32
C ALA A 16 -7.98 13.90 0.00
N GLY A 17 -7.08 14.02 -0.98
CA GLY A 17 -5.75 14.64 -0.80
C GLY A 17 -4.62 13.63 -0.56
N THR A 18 -4.92 12.37 -0.17
CA THR A 18 -3.89 11.32 0.02
C THR A 18 -3.03 11.11 -1.24
N VAL A 19 -3.62 11.14 -2.44
CA VAL A 19 -2.88 10.99 -3.70
C VAL A 19 -1.89 12.15 -3.91
N GLU A 20 -2.32 13.38 -3.67
CA GLU A 20 -1.48 14.57 -3.81
C GLU A 20 -0.31 14.53 -2.84
N ALA A 21 -0.60 14.29 -1.55
CA ALA A 21 0.41 14.16 -0.51
C ALA A 21 1.42 13.04 -0.83
N SER A 22 0.92 11.88 -1.29
CA SER A 22 1.76 10.75 -1.71
C SER A 22 2.70 11.12 -2.85
N SER A 23 2.17 11.84 -3.86
CA SER A 23 2.95 12.30 -5.01
C SER A 23 4.04 13.29 -4.60
N LEU A 24 3.72 14.23 -3.71
CA LEU A 24 4.68 15.20 -3.20
C LEU A 24 5.82 14.50 -2.44
N LEU A 25 5.50 13.58 -1.53
CA LEU A 25 6.50 12.82 -0.78
C LEU A 25 7.41 12.01 -1.71
N THR A 26 6.85 11.31 -2.71
CA THR A 26 7.64 10.61 -3.72
C THR A 26 8.57 11.56 -4.47
N LYS A 27 8.10 12.76 -4.84
CA LYS A 27 8.93 13.78 -5.50
C LYS A 27 10.06 14.26 -4.60
N VAL A 28 9.83 14.44 -3.31
CA VAL A 28 10.86 14.80 -2.32
C VAL A 28 11.96 13.73 -2.29
N PHE A 29 11.62 12.45 -2.17
CA PHE A 29 12.61 11.36 -2.18
C PHE A 29 13.42 11.31 -3.49
N LYS A 30 12.76 11.56 -4.63
CA LYS A 30 13.43 11.62 -5.94
C LYS A 30 14.23 12.90 -6.19
N SER A 31 14.05 13.93 -5.37
CA SER A 31 14.73 15.22 -5.54
C SER A 31 16.16 15.21 -5.02
N ILE A 32 16.53 14.22 -4.20
CA ILE A 32 17.87 14.08 -3.61
C ILE A 32 18.94 14.12 -4.71
N LYS A 33 19.94 14.99 -4.52
CA LYS A 33 21.07 15.19 -5.44
C LYS A 33 22.36 14.73 -4.79
N HIS A 34 23.37 14.49 -5.61
CA HIS A 34 24.73 14.10 -5.18
C HIS A 34 24.84 12.75 -4.48
N VAL A 35 23.79 11.92 -4.56
CA VAL A 35 23.77 10.53 -4.11
C VAL A 35 23.09 9.69 -5.21
N PRO A 36 23.65 8.55 -5.62
CA PRO A 36 22.99 7.67 -6.57
C PRO A 36 21.73 7.08 -5.96
N LEU A 37 20.59 7.30 -6.61
CA LEU A 37 19.34 6.65 -6.26
C LEU A 37 19.35 5.22 -6.80
N VAL A 38 19.12 4.24 -5.93
CA VAL A 38 19.10 2.81 -6.27
C VAL A 38 17.77 2.17 -5.87
N GLY A 39 17.40 1.08 -6.53
CA GLY A 39 16.16 0.35 -6.24
C GLY A 39 14.90 1.22 -6.31
N PHE A 40 13.94 0.94 -5.43
CA PHE A 40 12.69 1.70 -5.31
C PHE A 40 12.89 3.00 -4.51
N SER A 41 13.46 4.03 -5.14
CA SER A 41 13.68 5.34 -4.51
C SER A 41 12.43 6.22 -4.55
N GLY A 42 11.45 5.95 -3.67
CA GLY A 42 10.19 6.70 -3.55
C GLY A 42 9.42 6.35 -2.26
N LEU A 43 8.19 6.86 -2.13
CA LEU A 43 7.33 6.57 -0.98
C LEU A 43 6.96 5.07 -0.94
N MET A 44 7.23 4.39 0.18
CA MET A 44 6.82 3.01 0.39
C MET A 44 5.55 2.97 1.25
N LEU A 45 4.58 2.15 0.84
CA LEU A 45 3.28 1.98 1.50
C LEU A 45 3.10 0.51 1.91
N ALA A 46 3.97 0.05 2.80
CA ALA A 46 3.98 -1.32 3.31
C ALA A 46 2.95 -1.47 4.43
N VAL A 47 1.80 -2.07 4.14
CA VAL A 47 0.62 -2.07 5.03
C VAL A 47 0.90 -2.74 6.36
N THR A 48 1.61 -3.88 6.35
CA THR A 48 1.92 -4.62 7.58
C THR A 48 3.18 -4.12 8.25
N GLU A 49 3.92 -3.13 7.72
CA GLU A 49 5.20 -2.68 8.29
C GLU A 49 5.09 -1.26 8.88
N ASP A 50 3.96 -0.55 8.65
CA ASP A 50 3.69 0.77 9.22
C ASP A 50 2.48 0.74 10.16
N LEU A 51 2.72 1.12 11.43
CA LEU A 51 1.68 1.18 12.48
C LEU A 51 0.49 2.06 12.10
N GLY A 52 0.73 3.15 11.36
CA GLY A 52 -0.30 4.08 10.93
C GLY A 52 -1.18 3.51 9.82
N LEU A 53 -0.57 2.86 8.82
CA LEU A 53 -1.30 2.13 7.79
C LEU A 53 -2.10 0.98 8.39
N ALA A 54 -1.49 0.19 9.29
CA ALA A 54 -2.18 -0.87 10.01
C ALA A 54 -3.40 -0.33 10.78
N ALA A 55 -3.24 0.76 11.54
CA ALA A 55 -4.34 1.44 12.22
C ALA A 55 -5.43 1.94 11.26
N GLY A 56 -5.05 2.44 10.08
CA GLY A 56 -5.98 2.88 9.04
C GLY A 56 -6.84 1.74 8.49
N THR A 57 -6.27 0.53 8.35
CA THR A 57 -7.06 -0.65 7.95
C THR A 57 -8.10 -1.02 9.00
N HIS A 58 -7.77 -0.97 10.30
CA HIS A 58 -8.72 -1.22 11.39
C HIS A 58 -9.91 -0.26 11.37
N LYS A 59 -9.65 0.99 11.00
CA LYS A 59 -10.66 2.06 10.86
C LYS A 59 -11.37 2.05 9.50
N ALA A 60 -11.07 1.09 8.62
CA ALA A 60 -11.58 1.02 7.25
C ALA A 60 -11.41 2.33 6.45
N GLN A 61 -10.30 3.03 6.65
CA GLN A 61 -10.03 4.33 6.01
C GLN A 61 -9.65 4.21 4.54
N PHE A 62 -9.13 3.05 4.13
CA PHE A 62 -8.79 2.73 2.75
C PHE A 62 -8.95 1.22 2.51
N ASP A 63 -9.01 0.84 1.25
CA ASP A 63 -9.06 -0.55 0.80
C ASP A 63 -7.96 -0.85 -0.23
N ILE A 64 -7.95 -2.05 -0.79
CA ILE A 64 -6.93 -2.45 -1.77
C ILE A 64 -6.99 -1.63 -3.08
N ARG A 65 -8.17 -1.11 -3.45
CA ARG A 65 -8.34 -0.27 -4.65
C ARG A 65 -7.75 1.11 -4.41
N ALA A 66 -7.90 1.64 -3.20
CA ALA A 66 -7.24 2.86 -2.77
C ALA A 66 -5.70 2.69 -2.77
N LEU A 67 -5.18 1.58 -2.22
CA LEU A 67 -3.75 1.27 -2.29
C LEU A 67 -3.24 1.16 -3.73
N LEU A 68 -4.01 0.54 -4.63
CA LEU A 68 -3.70 0.51 -6.05
C LEU A 68 -3.69 1.92 -6.66
N THR A 69 -4.64 2.78 -6.28
CA THR A 69 -4.64 4.19 -6.71
C THR A 69 -3.39 4.93 -6.24
N TYR A 70 -2.99 4.75 -4.98
CA TYR A 70 -1.79 5.37 -4.43
C TYR A 70 -0.52 4.83 -5.07
N SER A 71 -0.56 3.58 -5.56
CA SER A 71 0.54 2.96 -6.30
C SER A 71 0.91 3.70 -7.58
N ALA A 72 -0.04 4.43 -8.19
CA ALA A 72 0.25 5.30 -9.33
C ALA A 72 1.31 6.38 -9.01
N VAL A 73 1.39 6.80 -7.74
CA VAL A 73 2.22 7.92 -7.28
C VAL A 73 3.23 7.55 -6.18
N CYS A 74 3.25 6.30 -5.70
CA CYS A 74 4.22 5.82 -4.69
C CYS A 74 5.53 5.32 -5.33
N GLY A 75 6.38 4.59 -4.60
CA GLY A 75 7.66 4.04 -5.06
C GLY A 75 7.60 2.59 -5.55
N ILE A 76 6.71 1.75 -5.02
CA ILE A 76 6.82 0.29 -5.08
C ILE A 76 5.61 -0.43 -5.69
N GLY A 77 4.37 -0.05 -5.36
CA GLY A 77 3.16 -0.79 -5.74
C GLY A 77 2.37 -1.27 -4.53
N LEU A 78 1.73 -2.43 -4.67
CA LEU A 78 1.07 -3.12 -3.56
C LEU A 78 2.14 -3.90 -2.77
N ASP A 79 2.44 -3.42 -1.57
CA ASP A 79 3.47 -4.00 -0.72
C ASP A 79 2.91 -4.44 0.63
N THR A 80 3.32 -5.65 1.04
CA THR A 80 2.88 -6.33 2.25
C THR A 80 1.38 -6.24 2.53
N VAL A 81 0.55 -6.47 1.51
CA VAL A 81 -0.90 -6.29 1.67
C VAL A 81 -1.55 -7.60 2.18
N PRO A 82 -2.13 -7.63 3.40
CA PRO A 82 -2.81 -8.81 3.89
C PRO A 82 -4.16 -8.97 3.17
N ILE A 83 -4.38 -10.14 2.59
CA ILE A 83 -5.63 -10.45 1.88
C ILE A 83 -6.29 -11.70 2.44
N SER A 84 -7.61 -11.80 2.28
CA SER A 84 -8.36 -13.01 2.63
C SER A 84 -7.80 -14.22 1.89
N ASN A 85 -7.67 -15.36 2.58
CA ASN A 85 -7.32 -16.63 1.93
C ASN A 85 -8.47 -17.20 1.08
N GLU A 86 -9.65 -16.59 1.14
CA GLU A 86 -10.78 -16.90 0.25
C GLU A 86 -10.64 -16.22 -1.13
N ALA A 87 -9.71 -15.27 -1.29
CA ALA A 87 -9.46 -14.62 -2.57
C ALA A 87 -9.02 -15.66 -3.60
N THR A 88 -9.73 -15.75 -4.73
CA THR A 88 -9.41 -16.77 -5.73
C THR A 88 -8.15 -16.41 -6.51
N VAL A 89 -7.54 -17.42 -7.14
CA VAL A 89 -6.40 -17.23 -8.03
C VAL A 89 -6.75 -16.25 -9.16
N GLU A 90 -7.97 -16.31 -9.68
CA GLU A 90 -8.46 -15.43 -10.75
C GLU A 90 -8.56 -13.97 -10.28
N GLN A 91 -9.04 -13.74 -9.05
CA GLN A 91 -9.11 -12.40 -8.44
C GLN A 91 -7.71 -11.83 -8.23
N ILE A 92 -6.80 -12.61 -7.66
CA ILE A 92 -5.40 -12.20 -7.48
C ILE A 92 -4.74 -11.91 -8.83
N ALA A 93 -4.95 -12.77 -9.83
CA ALA A 93 -4.44 -12.55 -11.17
C ALA A 93 -5.02 -11.29 -11.83
N ALA A 94 -6.30 -10.97 -11.59
CA ALA A 94 -6.92 -9.73 -12.07
C ALA A 94 -6.27 -8.50 -11.42
N LEU A 95 -6.08 -8.51 -10.11
CA LEU A 95 -5.39 -7.45 -9.39
C LEU A 95 -3.94 -7.25 -9.88
N MET A 96 -3.24 -8.35 -10.17
CA MET A 96 -1.91 -8.31 -10.77
C MET A 96 -1.93 -7.71 -12.19
N ARG A 97 -2.95 -8.02 -13.00
CA ARG A 97 -3.12 -7.41 -14.32
C ARG A 97 -3.39 -5.91 -14.22
N ASP A 98 -4.25 -5.47 -13.30
CA ASP A 98 -4.52 -4.04 -13.09
C ASP A 98 -3.24 -3.29 -12.69
N THR A 99 -2.47 -3.86 -11.75
CA THR A 99 -1.18 -3.31 -11.35
C THR A 99 -0.18 -3.28 -12.51
N GLY A 100 -0.11 -4.35 -13.30
CA GLY A 100 0.74 -4.46 -14.48
C GLY A 100 0.36 -3.48 -15.60
N THR A 101 -0.94 -3.29 -15.85
CA THR A 101 -1.43 -2.28 -16.80
C THR A 101 -1.06 -0.89 -16.34
N MET A 102 -1.24 -0.57 -15.06
CA MET A 102 -0.84 0.72 -14.51
C MET A 102 0.68 0.94 -14.61
N ALA A 103 1.49 -0.08 -14.30
CA ALA A 103 2.94 -0.05 -14.44
C ALA A 103 3.35 0.27 -15.89
N PHE A 104 2.76 -0.43 -16.85
CA PHE A 104 2.99 -0.23 -18.28
C PHE A 104 2.59 1.19 -18.72
N ARG A 105 1.40 1.65 -18.35
CA ARG A 105 0.86 2.96 -18.77
C ARG A 105 1.64 4.13 -18.17
N LEU A 106 2.14 3.99 -16.95
CA LEU A 106 2.91 5.02 -16.26
C LEU A 106 4.42 4.93 -16.53
N ASN A 107 4.87 3.93 -17.30
CA ASN A 107 6.28 3.60 -17.49
C ASN A 107 7.02 3.55 -16.14
N LYS A 108 6.44 2.80 -15.20
CA LYS A 108 6.83 2.79 -13.79
C LYS A 108 6.91 1.34 -13.30
N PRO A 109 8.02 0.91 -12.68
CA PRO A 109 8.06 -0.41 -12.06
C PRO A 109 7.12 -0.43 -10.86
N LEU A 110 6.18 -1.37 -10.87
CA LEU A 110 5.29 -1.66 -9.74
C LEU A 110 5.36 -3.15 -9.42
N THR A 111 5.24 -3.47 -8.14
CA THR A 111 5.20 -4.83 -7.62
C THR A 111 3.84 -5.14 -7.01
N VAL A 112 3.58 -6.43 -6.86
CA VAL A 112 2.44 -6.96 -6.12
C VAL A 112 2.97 -7.99 -5.13
N ARG A 113 2.95 -7.64 -3.84
CA ARG A 113 3.33 -8.50 -2.72
C ARG A 113 2.13 -8.62 -1.78
N LEU A 114 1.35 -9.68 -1.99
CA LEU A 114 0.16 -9.99 -1.19
C LEU A 114 0.49 -11.04 -0.15
N PHE A 115 -0.19 -10.98 0.99
CA PHE A 115 -0.08 -11.92 2.11
C PHE A 115 -1.44 -12.58 2.31
N PRO A 116 -1.73 -13.71 1.64
CA PRO A 116 -2.91 -14.52 1.93
C PRO A 116 -2.82 -15.04 3.37
N ILE A 117 -3.81 -14.71 4.21
CA ILE A 117 -3.80 -15.08 5.63
C ILE A 117 -4.58 -16.38 5.84
N PRO A 118 -3.92 -17.51 6.15
CA PRO A 118 -4.58 -18.81 6.24
C PRO A 118 -5.73 -18.82 7.24
N ASN A 119 -6.83 -19.49 6.87
CA ASN A 119 -8.00 -19.68 7.73
C ASN A 119 -8.65 -18.39 8.26
N LYS A 120 -8.42 -17.25 7.61
CA LYS A 120 -9.06 -15.97 7.95
C LYS A 120 -9.71 -15.33 6.74
N SER A 121 -10.83 -14.67 6.99
CA SER A 121 -11.65 -13.97 6.01
C SER A 121 -11.35 -12.46 6.03
N ALA A 122 -11.84 -11.75 5.01
CA ALA A 122 -11.69 -10.30 4.94
C ALA A 122 -12.40 -9.62 6.13
N GLY A 123 -11.70 -8.66 6.74
CA GLY A 123 -12.20 -7.89 7.87
C GLY A 123 -11.79 -8.41 9.25
N GLU A 124 -11.25 -9.63 9.34
CA GLU A 124 -10.55 -10.11 10.53
C GLU A 124 -9.18 -9.44 10.68
N VAL A 125 -8.55 -9.62 11.84
CA VAL A 125 -7.23 -9.05 12.15
C VAL A 125 -6.15 -10.11 12.00
N THR A 126 -5.02 -9.75 11.39
CA THR A 126 -3.85 -10.62 11.32
C THR A 126 -3.26 -10.89 12.72
N GLU A 127 -2.53 -11.99 12.87
CA GLU A 127 -1.82 -12.36 14.10
C GLU A 127 -0.37 -12.71 13.75
N PHE A 128 0.38 -11.72 13.28
CA PHE A 128 1.80 -11.86 13.06
C PHE A 128 2.53 -11.89 14.41
N GLU A 129 3.50 -12.80 14.51
CA GLU A 129 4.39 -12.93 15.68
C GLU A 129 5.72 -12.17 15.48
N SER A 130 6.00 -11.73 14.25
CA SER A 130 7.23 -10.99 13.92
C SER A 130 7.18 -9.57 14.47
N ASP A 131 8.27 -9.13 15.13
CA ASP A 131 8.43 -7.76 15.61
C ASP A 131 8.45 -6.71 14.47
N ASP A 132 8.77 -7.16 13.24
CA ASP A 132 8.79 -6.30 12.06
C ASP A 132 7.38 -6.08 11.45
N LEU A 133 6.38 -6.86 11.88
CA LEU A 133 5.03 -6.85 11.30
C LEU A 133 3.98 -6.34 12.30
N CYS A 134 3.21 -5.36 11.85
CA CYS A 134 2.07 -4.78 12.54
C CYS A 134 0.79 -5.54 12.21
N ASN A 135 0.02 -5.88 13.25
CA ASN A 135 -1.29 -6.50 13.05
C ASN A 135 -2.30 -5.50 12.49
N CYS A 136 -2.94 -5.90 11.39
CA CYS A 136 -3.82 -5.07 10.58
C CYS A 136 -5.06 -5.85 10.15
N ARG A 137 -6.07 -5.13 9.66
CA ARG A 137 -7.30 -5.74 9.15
C ARG A 137 -7.04 -6.33 7.76
N ILE A 138 -7.44 -7.58 7.59
CA ILE A 138 -7.33 -8.34 6.33
C ILE A 138 -8.24 -7.69 5.28
N LEU A 139 -7.67 -7.37 4.12
CA LEU A 139 -8.39 -6.70 3.05
C LEU A 139 -9.08 -7.71 2.13
N ALA A 140 -10.26 -7.34 1.63
CA ALA A 140 -10.91 -8.07 0.56
C ALA A 140 -10.22 -7.78 -0.78
N VAL A 141 -10.14 -8.79 -1.64
CA VAL A 141 -9.90 -8.61 -3.07
C VAL A 141 -11.28 -8.62 -3.74
N PRO A 142 -11.78 -7.45 -4.21
CA PRO A 142 -13.13 -7.34 -4.73
C PRO A 142 -13.31 -8.00 -6.10
#